data_AF-A0A9D2QHB5-F1
#
_entry.id   AF-A0A9D2QHB5-F1
#
_cell.length_a   1.000
_cell.length_b   1.000
_cell.length_c   1.000
_cell.angle_alpha   90.00
_cell.angle_beta   90.00
_cell.angle_gamma   90.00
#
_symmetry.space_group_name_H-M   'P 1'
#
loop_
_entity.id
_entity.type
_entity.pdbx_description
1 polymer ?
#
loop_
_entity_poly.entity_id
_entity_poly.type
_entity_poly.pdbx_seq_one_letter_code
_entity_poly.pdbx_strand_id
1 'polypeptide(L)'
;MKLSSRHALSGRFSRSATATGLVAATVAGLCIGAGAAPATAAPLVPDTKNVISDNRVIADHERVRPVASHAVLANDRRVPIVVLGARLNEDCKTPEVLDDRLNGAAELARIHRGNPVVVTGGTTQPDCPSEAKAMEKGLRLRGVSNPIVVEEKSGSTLDNVANTSDYIHSNGGVAVIVTSDPHYSRALSNYRDKGIEAVAYVEGEG
;
A
#
# COMPACT_ATOMS: atom_id res chain seq x y z
N MET A 1 -38.67 -51.07 2.79
CA MET A 1 -39.23 -51.94 1.72
C MET A 1 -39.41 -51.10 0.45
N LYS A 2 -38.77 -51.52 -0.64
CA LYS A 2 -39.11 -51.20 -2.04
C LYS A 2 -40.59 -51.60 -2.30
N LEU A 3 -41.39 -51.12 -3.26
CA LEU A 3 -41.22 -50.57 -4.62
C LEU A 3 -42.63 -50.14 -5.14
N SER A 4 -42.69 -49.51 -6.33
CA SER A 4 -43.83 -49.36 -7.28
C SER A 4 -44.46 -47.95 -7.30
N SER A 5 -44.73 -47.25 -8.41
CA SER A 5 -44.92 -47.66 -9.82
C SER A 5 -44.85 -46.45 -10.79
N ARG A 6 -44.22 -46.65 -11.95
CA ARG A 6 -44.53 -46.21 -13.35
C ARG A 6 -44.93 -44.75 -13.68
N HIS A 7 -44.25 -44.13 -14.67
CA HIS A 7 -44.74 -43.96 -16.06
C HIS A 7 -43.67 -43.35 -17.00
N ALA A 8 -43.71 -43.77 -18.27
CA ALA A 8 -42.74 -43.54 -19.33
C ALA A 8 -43.18 -42.45 -20.34
N LEU A 9 -42.28 -42.10 -21.27
CA LEU A 9 -42.44 -41.54 -22.64
C LEU A 9 -41.44 -40.37 -22.85
N SER A 10 -40.24 -40.58 -23.38
CA SER A 10 -39.87 -40.76 -24.80
C SER A 10 -40.39 -39.67 -25.73
N GLY A 11 -39.49 -38.80 -26.20
CA GLY A 11 -39.74 -37.83 -27.27
C GLY A 11 -38.45 -37.37 -27.91
N ARG A 12 -37.92 -38.19 -28.83
CA ARG A 12 -36.92 -37.76 -29.82
C ARG A 12 -37.62 -36.96 -30.91
N PHE A 13 -37.08 -35.82 -31.28
CA PHE A 13 -37.26 -35.28 -32.63
C PHE A 13 -35.91 -35.07 -33.28
N SER A 14 -35.65 -35.90 -34.30
CA SER A 14 -34.63 -35.73 -35.32
C SER A 14 -35.36 -35.43 -36.62
N ARG A 15 -34.95 -34.38 -37.34
CA ARG A 15 -35.05 -34.31 -38.80
C ARG A 15 -33.89 -33.50 -39.38
N SER A 16 -33.02 -34.26 -40.05
CA SER A 16 -32.23 -33.92 -41.26
C SER A 16 -33.11 -33.23 -42.32
N ALA A 17 -32.68 -32.49 -43.34
CA ALA A 17 -31.41 -32.24 -44.03
C ALA A 17 -31.64 -30.97 -44.89
N THR A 18 -30.58 -30.29 -45.33
CA THR A 18 -30.34 -30.01 -46.77
C THR A 18 -28.98 -29.35 -46.94
N ALA A 19 -28.12 -30.01 -47.70
CA ALA A 19 -26.86 -29.49 -48.22
C ALA A 19 -27.09 -28.80 -49.56
N THR A 20 -26.57 -27.59 -49.70
CA THR A 20 -26.21 -26.93 -50.98
C THR A 20 -25.15 -25.91 -50.57
N GLY A 21 -23.89 -25.98 -51.00
CA GLY A 21 -23.48 -25.66 -52.36
C GLY A 21 -22.62 -24.40 -52.31
N LEU A 22 -21.31 -24.62 -52.23
CA LEU A 22 -20.15 -23.74 -52.42
C LEU A 22 -20.38 -22.41 -53.19
N VAL A 23 -20.01 -21.26 -52.60
CA VAL A 23 -19.21 -20.21 -53.25
C VAL A 23 -18.34 -19.54 -52.18
N ALA A 24 -17.04 -19.76 -52.25
CA ALA A 24 -16.06 -18.98 -51.51
C ALA A 24 -15.91 -17.60 -52.17
N ALA A 25 -16.34 -16.55 -51.47
CA ALA A 25 -16.00 -15.17 -51.82
C ALA A 25 -15.11 -14.61 -50.71
N THR A 26 -13.80 -14.62 -50.95
CA THR A 26 -12.80 -13.91 -50.15
C THR A 26 -13.03 -12.41 -50.31
N VAL A 27 -13.71 -11.78 -49.35
CA VAL A 27 -13.66 -10.33 -49.17
C VAL A 27 -12.53 -10.04 -48.20
N ALA A 28 -11.38 -9.62 -48.75
CA ALA A 28 -10.30 -9.01 -47.99
C ALA A 28 -10.80 -7.66 -47.44
N GLY A 29 -11.44 -7.70 -46.29
CA GLY A 29 -11.91 -6.54 -45.54
C GLY A 29 -10.82 -6.05 -44.60
N LEU A 30 -10.13 -5.00 -45.06
CA LEU A 30 -9.20 -4.11 -44.38
C LEU A 30 -9.19 -4.19 -42.83
N CYS A 31 -8.04 -4.60 -42.28
CA CYS A 31 -7.71 -4.49 -40.87
C CYS A 31 -7.75 -3.01 -40.44
N ILE A 32 -8.84 -2.56 -39.82
CA ILE A 32 -8.81 -1.39 -38.96
C ILE A 32 -8.34 -1.90 -37.62
N GLY A 33 -7.03 -1.82 -37.39
CA GLY A 33 -6.46 -2.01 -36.07
C GLY A 33 -7.16 -1.07 -35.12
N ALA A 34 -7.84 -1.61 -34.12
CA ALA A 34 -8.07 -0.90 -32.87
C ALA A 34 -6.70 -0.75 -32.21
N GLY A 35 -5.92 0.22 -32.69
CA GLY A 35 -4.81 0.76 -31.94
C GLY A 35 -5.42 1.27 -30.65
N ALA A 36 -5.24 0.52 -29.56
CA ALA A 36 -5.33 1.09 -28.24
C ALA A 36 -4.39 2.29 -28.27
N ALA A 37 -4.96 3.49 -28.31
CA ALA A 37 -4.22 4.72 -28.15
C ALA A 37 -3.34 4.54 -26.91
N PRO A 38 -2.05 4.91 -26.95
CA PRO A 38 -1.25 4.88 -25.74
C PRO A 38 -2.02 5.70 -24.70
N ALA A 39 -2.24 5.12 -23.54
CA ALA A 39 -2.79 5.82 -22.39
C ALA A 39 -2.03 7.14 -22.28
N THR A 40 -2.72 8.23 -22.61
CA THR A 40 -2.16 9.57 -22.60
C THR A 40 -1.55 9.78 -21.23
N ALA A 41 -0.24 10.03 -21.21
CA ALA A 41 0.55 10.21 -20.02
C ALA A 41 -0.20 11.10 -19.01
N ALA A 42 -0.22 10.65 -17.76
CA ALA A 42 -0.71 11.43 -16.64
C ALA A 42 -0.10 12.85 -16.69
N PRO A 43 -0.85 13.89 -16.27
CA PRO A 43 -0.38 15.26 -16.39
C PRO A 43 0.94 15.44 -15.64
N LEU A 44 1.74 16.41 -16.09
CA LEU A 44 3.01 16.86 -15.51
C LEU A 44 2.82 17.24 -14.04
N VAL A 45 2.73 16.26 -13.16
CA VAL A 45 3.04 16.51 -11.76
C VAL A 45 4.56 16.52 -11.70
N PRO A 46 5.18 17.64 -11.27
CA PRO A 46 6.61 17.65 -11.05
C PRO A 46 6.98 16.44 -10.17
N ASP A 47 8.06 15.77 -10.56
CA ASP A 47 8.58 14.60 -9.84
C ASP A 47 8.51 14.87 -8.34
N THR A 48 7.63 14.16 -7.64
CA THR A 48 7.32 14.41 -6.22
C THR A 48 8.60 14.42 -5.39
N LYS A 49 9.58 13.59 -5.80
CA LYS A 49 10.90 13.55 -5.21
C LYS A 49 11.62 14.90 -5.29
N ASN A 50 11.65 15.53 -6.46
CA ASN A 50 12.32 16.82 -6.65
C ASN A 50 11.60 17.95 -5.91
N VAL A 51 10.26 17.97 -5.94
CA VAL A 51 9.48 18.97 -5.20
C VAL A 51 9.77 18.93 -3.71
N ILE A 52 9.76 17.74 -3.10
CA ILE A 52 10.08 17.62 -1.67
C ILE A 52 11.55 17.99 -1.43
N SER A 53 12.48 17.50 -2.27
CA SER A 53 13.91 17.77 -2.13
C SER A 53 14.23 19.27 -2.11
N ASP A 54 13.61 20.04 -3.01
CA ASP A 54 13.81 21.49 -3.13
C ASP A 54 13.16 22.28 -1.98
N ASN A 55 12.24 21.66 -1.23
CA ASN A 55 11.40 22.33 -0.23
C ASN A 55 11.43 21.67 1.15
N ARG A 56 12.47 20.87 1.49
CA ARG A 56 12.54 20.11 2.76
C ARG A 56 12.26 20.97 4.00
N VAL A 57 12.83 22.17 4.08
CA VAL A 57 12.60 23.10 5.21
C VAL A 57 11.12 23.45 5.38
N ILE A 58 10.41 23.66 4.27
CA ILE A 58 8.98 23.98 4.28
C ILE A 58 8.18 22.71 4.58
N ALA A 59 8.50 21.59 3.92
CA ALA A 59 7.80 20.32 4.08
C ALA A 59 7.92 19.75 5.50
N ASP A 60 9.04 19.97 6.19
CA ASP A 60 9.29 19.47 7.54
C ASP A 60 8.73 20.39 8.63
N HIS A 61 8.29 21.60 8.29
CA HIS A 61 7.71 22.54 9.24
C HIS A 61 6.44 21.94 9.85
N GLU A 62 6.28 22.03 11.17
CA GLU A 62 5.19 21.43 11.96
C GLU A 62 3.78 21.69 11.37
N ARG A 63 3.49 22.93 11.00
CA ARG A 63 2.21 23.31 10.37
C ARG A 63 2.00 22.82 8.93
N VAL A 64 3.05 22.36 8.26
CA VAL A 64 3.04 21.97 6.85
C VAL A 64 3.13 20.45 6.69
N ARG A 65 3.89 19.76 7.56
CA ARG A 65 4.13 18.31 7.49
C ARG A 65 2.85 17.45 7.33
N PRO A 66 1.69 17.75 7.97
CA PRO A 66 0.47 16.97 7.75
C PRO A 66 -0.08 17.17 6.34
N VAL A 67 -0.16 18.42 5.87
CA VAL A 67 -0.66 18.75 4.53
C VAL A 67 0.27 18.17 3.45
N ALA A 68 1.59 18.26 3.65
CA ALA A 68 2.57 17.65 2.76
C ALA A 68 2.39 16.13 2.66
N SER A 69 2.18 15.45 3.79
CA SER A 69 1.91 14.01 3.82
C SER A 69 0.67 13.63 3.02
N HIS A 70 -0.44 14.37 3.18
CA HIS A 70 -1.64 14.12 2.38
C HIS A 70 -1.43 14.41 0.89
N ALA A 71 -0.72 15.49 0.55
CA ALA A 71 -0.44 15.85 -0.83
C ALA A 71 0.42 14.80 -1.55
N VAL A 72 1.45 14.29 -0.88
CA VAL A 72 2.32 13.23 -1.40
C VAL A 72 1.53 11.94 -1.66
N LEU A 73 0.72 11.49 -0.71
CA LEU A 73 -0.08 10.26 -0.86
C LEU A 73 -1.18 10.39 -1.92
N ALA A 74 -1.83 11.55 -2.01
CA ALA A 74 -2.84 11.82 -3.02
C ALA A 74 -2.26 11.81 -4.45
N ASN A 75 -0.99 12.18 -4.59
CA ASN A 75 -0.34 12.30 -5.88
C ASN A 75 0.12 10.95 -6.46
N ASP A 76 0.61 10.03 -5.63
CA ASP A 76 1.11 8.73 -6.08
C ASP A 76 0.70 7.61 -5.13
N ARG A 77 -0.14 6.71 -5.63
CA ARG A 77 -0.67 5.55 -4.88
C ARG A 77 0.39 4.50 -4.54
N ARG A 78 1.59 4.57 -5.12
CA ARG A 78 2.69 3.66 -4.79
C ARG A 78 3.42 4.09 -3.51
N VAL A 79 3.35 5.38 -3.15
CA VAL A 79 4.07 5.91 -2.00
C VAL A 79 3.58 5.24 -0.72
N PRO A 80 4.45 4.56 0.04
CA PRO A 80 4.06 3.90 1.27
C PRO A 80 3.91 4.87 2.43
N ILE A 81 2.97 4.53 3.31
CA ILE A 81 2.88 5.02 4.69
C ILE A 81 3.76 4.10 5.53
N VAL A 82 4.91 4.57 5.99
CA VAL A 82 5.87 3.79 6.78
C VAL A 82 5.73 4.13 8.26
N VAL A 83 5.27 3.19 9.07
CA VAL A 83 5.05 3.36 10.51
C VAL A 83 6.26 2.82 11.27
N LEU A 84 6.90 3.68 12.06
CA LEU A 84 8.05 3.31 12.87
C LEU A 84 7.61 2.73 14.23
N GLY A 85 8.22 1.62 14.62
CA GLY A 85 7.99 0.97 15.91
C GLY A 85 8.48 1.76 17.12
N ALA A 86 7.98 1.36 18.29
CA ALA A 86 8.45 1.77 19.61
C ALA A 86 8.31 0.59 20.58
N ARG A 87 9.23 0.52 21.55
CA ARG A 87 9.37 -0.64 22.44
C ARG A 87 8.03 -0.99 23.08
N LEU A 88 7.61 -2.25 22.93
CA LEU A 88 6.40 -2.76 23.59
C LEU A 88 6.53 -2.73 25.12
N ASN A 89 5.40 -2.58 25.81
CA ASN A 89 5.32 -2.72 27.26
C ASN A 89 5.58 -4.17 27.69
N GLU A 90 5.88 -4.38 28.97
CA GLU A 90 6.13 -5.72 29.54
C GLU A 90 4.91 -6.66 29.42
N ASP A 91 3.70 -6.11 29.31
CA ASP A 91 2.47 -6.86 29.08
C ASP A 91 2.15 -7.08 27.58
N CYS A 92 3.16 -6.90 26.72
CA CYS A 92 3.09 -6.98 25.26
C CYS A 92 2.12 -6.00 24.58
N LYS A 93 1.63 -4.98 25.29
CA LYS A 93 0.81 -3.93 24.68
C LYS A 93 1.68 -2.84 24.05
N THR A 94 1.05 -2.12 23.12
CA THR A 94 1.60 -0.91 22.53
C THR A 94 1.69 0.18 23.61
N PRO A 95 2.83 0.89 23.75
CA PRO A 95 2.88 2.10 24.55
C PRO A 95 2.07 3.23 23.88
N GLU A 96 1.74 4.28 24.63
CA GLU A 96 0.97 5.44 24.15
C GLU A 96 1.57 6.04 22.86
N VAL A 97 2.89 6.28 22.83
CA VAL A 97 3.58 6.79 21.63
C VAL A 97 3.39 5.90 20.40
N LEU A 98 3.28 4.57 20.56
CA LEU A 98 3.03 3.67 19.43
C LEU A 98 1.55 3.71 19.03
N ASP A 99 0.65 3.84 19.99
CA ASP A 99 -0.78 4.00 19.71
C ASP A 99 -1.09 5.32 18.99
N ASP A 100 -0.39 6.41 19.31
CA ASP A 100 -0.48 7.69 18.60
C ASP A 100 -0.03 7.56 17.14
N ARG A 101 1.13 6.93 16.91
CA ARG A 101 1.60 6.61 15.56
C ARG A 101 0.60 5.74 14.79
N LEU A 102 -0.01 4.75 15.45
CA LEU A 102 -1.04 3.90 14.84
C LEU A 102 -2.32 4.69 14.53
N ASN A 103 -2.67 5.69 15.34
CA ASN A 103 -3.79 6.59 15.07
C ASN A 103 -3.53 7.46 13.83
N GLY A 104 -2.36 8.10 13.75
CA GLY A 104 -1.96 8.89 12.57
C GLY A 104 -1.86 8.06 11.29
N ALA A 105 -1.26 6.87 11.38
CA ALA A 105 -1.21 5.93 10.26
C ALA A 105 -2.61 5.49 9.81
N ALA A 106 -3.53 5.23 10.74
CA ALA A 106 -4.91 4.87 10.42
C ALA A 106 -5.71 6.04 9.84
N GLU A 107 -5.46 7.28 10.24
CA GLU A 107 -6.01 8.47 9.59
C GLU A 107 -5.59 8.53 8.12
N LEU A 108 -4.29 8.52 7.86
CA LEU A 108 -3.74 8.55 6.51
C LEU A 108 -4.27 7.39 5.65
N ALA A 109 -4.21 6.17 6.17
CA ALA A 109 -4.58 4.98 5.40
C ALA A 109 -6.08 4.90 5.07
N ARG A 110 -6.96 5.40 5.97
CA ARG A 110 -8.41 5.41 5.72
C ARG A 110 -8.82 6.41 4.63
N ILE A 111 -8.08 7.51 4.51
CA ILE A 111 -8.25 8.51 3.44
C ILE A 111 -7.60 8.00 2.14
N HIS A 112 -6.36 7.53 2.23
CA HIS A 112 -5.54 7.09 1.10
C HIS A 112 -5.53 5.57 0.97
N ARG A 113 -6.72 4.98 0.74
CA ARG A 113 -6.93 3.51 0.73
C ARG A 113 -6.12 2.75 -0.33
N GLY A 114 -5.54 3.46 -1.28
CA GLY A 114 -4.72 2.88 -2.34
C GLY A 114 -3.25 2.72 -1.99
N ASN A 115 -2.77 3.46 -0.98
CA ASN A 115 -1.37 3.49 -0.63
C ASN A 115 -1.04 2.29 0.27
N PRO A 116 0.09 1.60 0.03
CA PRO A 116 0.52 0.52 0.90
C PRO A 116 0.95 1.09 2.27
N VAL A 117 0.77 0.28 3.31
CA VAL A 117 1.32 0.57 4.64
C VAL A 117 2.50 -0.36 4.89
N VAL A 118 3.58 0.16 5.41
CA VAL A 118 4.75 -0.61 5.87
C VAL A 118 4.86 -0.41 7.36
N VAL A 119 4.91 -1.48 8.13
CA VAL A 119 5.16 -1.45 9.57
C VAL A 119 6.54 -2.08 9.82
N THR A 120 7.45 -1.34 10.47
CA THR A 120 8.86 -1.74 10.64
C THR A 120 9.28 -1.65 12.11
N GLY A 121 9.77 -2.78 12.63
CA GLY A 121 10.22 -2.92 14.02
C GLY A 121 10.24 -4.37 14.49
N GLY A 122 11.33 -4.78 15.11
CA GLY A 122 11.60 -6.15 15.54
C GLY A 122 11.10 -6.46 16.96
N THR A 123 11.66 -7.52 17.55
CA THR A 123 11.30 -7.96 18.90
C THR A 123 12.04 -7.16 19.97
N THR A 124 11.29 -6.48 20.85
CA THR A 124 11.86 -5.67 21.94
C THR A 124 11.60 -6.21 23.34
N GLN A 125 10.71 -7.20 23.47
CA GLN A 125 10.35 -7.83 24.74
C GLN A 125 10.36 -9.35 24.61
N PRO A 126 10.82 -10.09 25.62
CA PRO A 126 10.76 -11.56 25.62
C PRO A 126 9.31 -12.02 25.56
N ASP A 127 9.06 -13.11 24.83
CA ASP A 127 7.75 -13.76 24.68
C ASP A 127 6.62 -12.87 24.10
N CYS A 128 6.95 -11.67 23.64
CA CYS A 128 6.04 -10.78 22.93
C CYS A 128 6.22 -10.88 21.40
N PRO A 129 5.20 -10.50 20.60
CA PRO A 129 5.37 -10.31 19.18
C PRO A 129 6.39 -9.20 18.87
N SER A 130 6.87 -9.16 17.62
CA SER A 130 7.61 -8.00 17.11
C SER A 130 6.73 -6.74 17.16
N GLU A 131 7.35 -5.57 17.25
CA GLU A 131 6.65 -4.29 17.15
C GLU A 131 5.83 -4.23 15.85
N ALA A 132 6.39 -4.67 14.73
CA ALA A 132 5.70 -4.71 13.44
C ALA A 132 4.45 -5.60 13.45
N LYS A 133 4.46 -6.74 14.14
CA LYS A 133 3.26 -7.58 14.30
C LYS A 133 2.21 -6.94 15.21
N ALA A 134 2.64 -6.30 16.29
CA ALA A 134 1.74 -5.51 17.14
C ALA A 134 1.10 -4.36 16.35
N MET A 135 1.87 -3.67 15.52
CA MET A 135 1.40 -2.60 14.65
C MET A 135 0.42 -3.09 13.57
N GLU A 136 0.72 -4.21 12.90
CA GLU A 136 -0.21 -4.84 11.94
C GLU A 136 -1.58 -5.08 12.60
N LYS A 137 -1.60 -5.74 13.76
CA LYS A 137 -2.82 -5.98 14.53
C LYS A 137 -3.52 -4.66 14.92
N GLY A 138 -2.76 -3.69 15.42
CA GLY A 138 -3.26 -2.38 15.85
C GLY A 138 -3.93 -1.59 14.73
N LEU A 139 -3.37 -1.63 13.52
CA LEU A 139 -3.95 -1.00 12.33
C LEU A 139 -5.21 -1.71 11.85
N ARG A 140 -5.22 -3.04 11.86
CA ARG A 140 -6.43 -3.81 11.50
C ARG A 140 -7.59 -3.52 12.45
N LEU A 141 -7.33 -3.41 13.76
CA LEU A 141 -8.34 -3.01 14.75
C LEU A 141 -8.87 -1.58 14.52
N ARG A 142 -8.06 -0.69 13.95
CA ARG A 142 -8.45 0.68 13.56
C ARG A 142 -9.15 0.75 12.19
N GLY A 143 -9.48 -0.40 11.59
CA GLY A 143 -10.22 -0.46 10.32
C GLY A 143 -9.37 -0.21 9.07
N VAL A 144 -8.04 -0.30 9.17
CA VAL A 144 -7.15 -0.19 8.01
C VAL A 144 -7.26 -1.44 7.15
N SER A 145 -7.72 -1.26 5.92
CA SER A 145 -7.89 -2.34 4.92
C SER A 145 -6.79 -2.37 3.85
N ASN A 146 -5.87 -1.40 3.88
CA ASN A 146 -4.74 -1.30 2.97
C ASN A 146 -3.87 -2.58 3.00
N PRO A 147 -3.14 -2.89 1.91
CA PRO A 147 -2.04 -3.85 1.97
C PRO A 147 -1.03 -3.41 3.05
N ILE A 148 -0.67 -4.34 3.94
CA ILE A 148 0.32 -4.09 5.00
C ILE A 148 1.53 -4.98 4.73
N VAL A 149 2.69 -4.36 4.59
CA VAL A 149 4.00 -5.03 4.58
C VAL A 149 4.54 -5.02 5.99
N VAL A 150 4.89 -6.20 6.52
CA VAL A 150 5.38 -6.36 7.89
C VAL A 150 6.86 -6.67 7.85
N GLU A 151 7.67 -5.79 8.43
CA GLU A 151 9.12 -5.90 8.52
C GLU A 151 9.52 -6.07 10.00
N GLU A 152 9.99 -7.27 10.37
CA GLU A 152 10.14 -7.70 11.78
C GLU A 152 11.60 -7.82 12.26
N LYS A 153 12.58 -7.41 11.45
CA LYS A 153 14.00 -7.64 11.72
C LYS A 153 14.70 -6.41 12.30
N SER A 154 14.10 -5.23 12.22
CA SER A 154 14.76 -4.00 12.61
C SER A 154 14.90 -3.82 14.12
N GLY A 155 16.11 -3.56 14.61
CA GLY A 155 16.38 -3.23 16.02
C GLY A 155 16.68 -1.74 16.25
N SER A 156 16.78 -0.95 15.19
CA SER A 156 17.17 0.46 15.24
C SER A 156 16.54 1.26 14.10
N THR A 157 16.60 2.60 14.20
CA THR A 157 16.13 3.47 13.10
C THR A 157 16.90 3.25 11.80
N LEU A 158 18.19 2.89 11.87
CA LEU A 158 19.00 2.59 10.67
C LEU A 158 18.58 1.26 10.04
N ASP A 159 18.27 0.25 10.87
CA ASP A 159 17.74 -1.02 10.37
C ASP A 159 16.37 -0.84 9.73
N ASN A 160 15.48 0.00 10.31
CA ASN A 160 14.18 0.33 9.71
C ASN A 160 14.37 0.82 8.28
N VAL A 161 15.30 1.77 8.07
CA VAL A 161 15.61 2.30 6.74
C VAL A 161 16.20 1.22 5.85
N ALA A 162 17.20 0.46 6.32
CA ALA A 162 17.84 -0.57 5.52
C ALA A 162 16.84 -1.64 5.05
N ASN A 163 16.02 -2.16 5.95
CA ASN A 163 15.11 -3.26 5.70
C ASN A 163 13.87 -2.85 4.88
N THR A 164 13.52 -1.55 4.86
CA THR A 164 12.40 -1.04 4.04
C THR A 164 12.85 -0.39 2.74
N SER A 165 14.15 -0.10 2.57
CA SER A 165 14.64 0.71 1.45
C SER A 165 14.38 0.13 0.07
N ASP A 166 14.62 -1.17 -0.13
CA ASP A 166 14.39 -1.83 -1.42
C ASP A 166 12.90 -1.76 -1.83
N TYR A 167 12.00 -1.96 -0.87
CA TYR A 167 10.56 -1.83 -1.09
C TYR A 167 10.22 -0.39 -1.50
N ILE A 168 10.71 0.61 -0.78
CA ILE A 168 10.40 2.02 -1.06
C ILE A 168 10.99 2.44 -2.42
N HIS A 169 12.21 2.03 -2.76
CA HIS A 169 12.82 2.30 -4.07
C HIS A 169 12.03 1.67 -5.22
N SER A 170 11.57 0.42 -5.06
CA SER A 170 10.70 -0.21 -6.05
C SER A 170 9.37 0.51 -6.26
N ASN A 171 8.97 1.35 -5.29
CA ASN A 171 7.76 2.17 -5.29
C ASN A 171 8.03 3.67 -5.57
N GLY A 172 9.18 4.01 -6.15
CA GLY A 172 9.50 5.37 -6.59
C GLY A 172 10.39 6.17 -5.65
N GLY A 173 10.85 5.58 -4.54
CA GLY A 173 11.86 6.20 -3.68
C GLY A 173 11.36 7.41 -2.90
N VAL A 174 10.05 7.48 -2.64
CA VAL A 174 9.40 8.49 -1.80
C VAL A 174 8.56 7.78 -0.73
N ALA A 175 8.52 8.28 0.50
CA ALA A 175 7.72 7.72 1.60
C ALA A 175 7.08 8.80 2.49
N VAL A 176 5.95 8.47 3.11
CA VAL A 176 5.42 9.22 4.27
C VAL A 176 5.79 8.46 5.53
N ILE A 177 6.55 9.08 6.42
CA ILE A 177 7.05 8.45 7.65
C ILE A 177 6.16 8.84 8.82
N VAL A 178 5.49 7.86 9.42
CA VAL A 178 4.67 8.02 10.62
C VAL A 178 5.52 7.74 11.86
N THR A 179 5.67 8.74 12.72
CA THR A 179 6.55 8.73 13.89
C THR A 179 6.04 9.74 14.94
N SER A 180 6.78 9.94 16.03
CA SER A 180 6.47 10.91 17.08
C SER A 180 7.52 12.03 17.18
N ASP A 181 7.20 13.10 17.89
CA ASP A 181 8.19 14.10 18.30
C ASP A 181 9.03 13.55 19.47
N PRO A 182 10.35 13.87 19.55
CA PRO A 182 11.17 14.65 18.60
C PRO A 182 11.82 13.78 17.50
N HIS A 183 11.43 12.51 17.37
CA HIS A 183 12.14 11.51 16.56
C HIS A 183 12.03 11.69 15.05
N TYR A 184 11.06 12.46 14.55
CA TYR A 184 10.84 12.64 13.11
C TYR A 184 12.06 13.20 12.36
N SER A 185 12.78 14.15 12.96
CA SER A 185 13.93 14.81 12.33
C SER A 185 15.02 13.79 11.97
N ARG A 186 15.37 12.92 12.92
CA ARG A 186 16.32 11.82 12.73
C ARG A 186 15.81 10.80 11.72
N ALA A 187 14.52 10.46 11.78
CA ALA A 187 13.94 9.52 10.83
C ALA A 187 14.04 10.05 9.39
N LEU A 188 13.63 11.30 9.15
CA LEU A 188 13.72 11.94 7.83
C LEU A 188 15.16 11.99 7.31
N SER A 189 16.12 12.36 8.16
CA SER A 189 17.55 12.35 7.79
C SER A 189 17.99 10.96 7.32
N ASN A 190 17.71 9.92 8.11
CA ASN A 190 18.16 8.56 7.79
C ASN A 190 17.57 8.03 6.46
N TYR A 191 16.29 8.30 6.18
CA TYR A 191 15.68 7.92 4.89
C TYR A 191 16.30 8.71 3.72
N ARG A 192 16.48 10.02 3.88
CA ARG A 192 17.08 10.89 2.86
C ARG A 192 18.52 10.53 2.55
N ASP A 193 19.30 10.16 3.57
CA ASP A 193 20.68 9.67 3.41
C ASP A 193 20.75 8.34 2.62
N LYS A 194 19.66 7.55 2.62
CA LYS A 194 19.52 6.33 1.81
C LYS A 194 19.00 6.60 0.39
N GLY A 195 18.79 7.87 0.01
CA GLY A 195 18.26 8.26 -1.30
C GLY A 195 16.74 8.18 -1.41
N ILE A 196 16.04 7.99 -0.29
CA ILE A 196 14.58 7.98 -0.19
C ILE A 196 14.13 9.37 0.25
N GLU A 197 13.33 10.03 -0.58
CA GLU A 197 12.75 11.30 -0.15
C GLU A 197 11.57 11.05 0.77
N ALA A 198 11.41 11.89 1.79
CA ALA A 198 10.48 11.61 2.86
C ALA A 198 9.82 12.89 3.39
N VAL A 199 8.55 12.76 3.78
CA VAL A 199 7.83 13.72 4.61
C VAL A 199 7.32 13.01 5.86
N ALA A 200 7.20 13.73 6.98
CA ALA A 200 6.77 13.15 8.24
C ALA A 200 5.29 13.43 8.50
N TYR A 201 4.58 12.43 9.02
CA TYR A 201 3.31 12.61 9.71
C TYR A 201 3.56 12.26 11.18
N VAL A 202 3.32 13.21 12.08
CA VAL A 202 3.79 13.11 13.45
C VAL A 202 2.62 13.19 14.39
N GLU A 203 2.49 12.15 15.21
CA GLU A 203 1.48 12.03 16.25
C GLU A 203 2.17 11.57 17.54
N GLY A 204 1.81 12.22 18.65
CA GLY A 204 2.33 11.92 19.99
C GLY A 204 3.74 12.45 20.26
N GLU A 205 4.10 12.38 21.54
CA GLU A 205 5.43 12.67 22.08
C GLU A 205 6.05 11.39 22.65
N GLY A 206 7.34 11.16 22.46
CA GLY A 206 8.03 10.00 23.06
C GLY A 206 9.54 9.98 22.94
#